data_AF-A0AAN8ID45-F1
#
_entry.id   AF-A0AAN8ID45-F1
#
_cell.length_a   1.000
_cell.length_b   1.000
_cell.length_c   1.000
_cell.angle_alpha   90.00
_cell.angle_beta   90.00
_cell.angle_gamma   90.00
#
_symmetry.space_group_name_H-M   'P 1'
#
loop_
_entity.id
_entity.type
_entity.pdbx_description
1 polymer ?
#
loop_
_entity_poly.entity_id
_entity_poly.type
_entity_poly.pdbx_seq_one_letter_code
_entity_poly.pdbx_strand_id
1 'polypeptide(L)'
;MLNVPEKFCENQTKPISEEGCSNESCGHWVAGKWTKCSSTCGQGIRRRTVECMGGRDCPFTSKPITEAACYSGVPCLEQTAQTPQAWTQLDNRIDWSDRKFLDESAYNPIESNGHSPRLVLSPWSECSTTCGPGVQTRTAECMAA
;
A
#
# COMPACT_ATOMS: atom_id res chain seq x y z
N MET A 1 -3.23 -15.81 -32.05
CA MET A 1 -3.07 -16.88 -31.06
C MET A 1 -4.39 -17.11 -30.36
N LEU A 2 -4.89 -18.33 -30.40
CA LEU A 2 -6.17 -18.74 -29.82
C LEU A 2 -5.90 -19.75 -28.70
N ASN A 3 -6.69 -19.68 -27.61
CA ASN A 3 -6.67 -20.68 -26.55
C ASN A 3 -7.28 -21.99 -27.08
N VAL A 4 -6.56 -23.10 -26.93
CA VAL A 4 -6.93 -24.42 -27.42
C VAL A 4 -6.94 -25.41 -26.24
N PRO A 5 -7.77 -26.46 -26.23
CA PRO A 5 -7.83 -27.41 -25.11
C PRO A 5 -6.46 -28.00 -24.75
N GLU A 6 -6.18 -28.12 -23.44
CA GLU A 6 -4.86 -28.54 -22.91
C GLU A 6 -4.35 -29.87 -23.48
N LYS A 7 -5.25 -30.77 -23.89
CA LYS A 7 -4.94 -32.05 -24.54
C LYS A 7 -4.00 -31.95 -25.74
N PHE A 8 -3.96 -30.81 -26.41
CA PHE A 8 -3.06 -30.59 -27.55
C PHE A 8 -1.63 -30.19 -27.13
N CYS A 9 -1.43 -29.84 -25.85
CA CYS A 9 -0.15 -29.50 -25.25
C CYS A 9 0.28 -30.50 -24.14
N GLU A 10 -0.50 -31.56 -23.85
CA GLU A 10 -0.21 -32.56 -22.79
C GLU A 10 1.14 -33.28 -22.96
N ASN A 11 1.64 -33.38 -24.19
CA ASN A 11 2.95 -33.97 -24.48
C ASN A 11 4.14 -33.02 -24.23
N GLN A 12 3.88 -31.75 -23.92
CA GLN A 12 4.90 -30.75 -23.62
C GLN A 12 5.23 -30.76 -22.13
N THR A 13 6.50 -30.54 -21.80
CA THR A 13 6.93 -30.45 -20.40
C THR A 13 6.26 -29.26 -19.73
N LYS A 14 5.53 -29.52 -18.63
CA LYS A 14 4.89 -28.46 -17.85
C LYS A 14 5.96 -27.52 -17.29
N PRO A 15 5.92 -26.22 -17.62
CA PRO A 15 6.88 -25.26 -17.11
C PRO A 15 6.64 -24.99 -15.63
N ILE A 16 7.67 -24.47 -14.96
CA ILE A 16 7.58 -24.02 -13.57
C ILE A 16 6.53 -22.89 -13.50
N SER A 17 5.52 -23.09 -12.67
CA SER A 17 4.42 -22.14 -12.44
C SER A 17 4.59 -21.31 -11.17
N GLU A 18 5.58 -21.64 -10.34
CA GLU A 18 5.85 -20.99 -9.05
C GLU A 18 7.35 -20.90 -8.81
N GLU A 19 7.86 -19.72 -8.48
CA GLU A 19 9.25 -19.53 -8.11
C GLU A 19 9.42 -18.52 -6.97
N GLY A 20 10.54 -18.61 -6.25
CA GLY A 20 10.89 -17.66 -5.21
C GLY A 20 11.30 -16.31 -5.81
N CYS A 21 10.76 -15.23 -5.27
CA CYS A 21 11.17 -13.85 -5.54
C CYS A 21 11.75 -13.20 -4.28
N SER A 22 12.50 -12.13 -4.45
CA SER A 22 13.05 -11.37 -3.32
C SER A 22 13.03 -9.88 -3.65
N ASN A 23 12.26 -9.15 -2.86
CA ASN A 23 12.17 -7.69 -2.91
C ASN A 23 13.14 -7.06 -1.90
N GLU A 24 13.17 -5.72 -1.89
CA GLU A 24 13.92 -4.89 -0.94
C GLU A 24 13.72 -5.36 0.51
N SER A 25 14.66 -5.07 1.41
CA SER A 25 14.49 -5.40 2.83
C SER A 25 13.21 -4.78 3.41
N CYS A 26 12.52 -5.55 4.26
CA CYS A 26 11.32 -5.06 4.93
C CYS A 26 11.64 -3.99 5.98
N GLY A 27 10.78 -2.98 6.05
CA GLY A 27 10.88 -1.95 7.05
C GLY A 27 10.45 -2.48 8.43
N HIS A 28 11.04 -1.92 9.48
CA HIS A 28 10.57 -2.12 10.84
C HIS A 28 10.43 -0.78 11.56
N TRP A 29 9.47 -0.72 12.50
CA TRP A 29 9.26 0.48 13.29
C TRP A 29 10.29 0.61 14.39
N VAL A 30 10.90 1.79 14.47
CA VAL A 30 11.78 2.17 15.57
C VAL A 30 11.15 3.32 16.31
N ALA A 31 10.88 3.10 17.60
CA ALA A 31 10.34 4.11 18.49
C ALA A 31 11.47 4.89 19.16
N GLY A 32 11.43 6.21 19.03
CA GLY A 32 12.32 7.12 19.74
C GLY A 32 11.99 7.21 21.22
N LYS A 33 12.77 8.04 21.93
CA LYS A 33 12.53 8.35 23.33
C LYS A 33 11.26 9.19 23.49
N TRP A 34 10.56 8.97 24.59
CA TRP A 34 9.46 9.86 25.00
C TRP A 34 9.99 11.25 25.35
N THR A 35 9.25 12.28 24.94
CA THR A 35 9.41 13.65 25.43
C THR A 35 9.08 13.73 26.91
N LYS A 36 9.44 14.84 27.54
CA LYS A 36 8.91 15.21 28.85
C LYS A 36 7.39 15.34 28.78
N CYS A 37 6.74 15.25 29.95
CA CYS A 37 5.30 15.44 30.06
C CYS A 37 4.93 16.87 29.63
N SER A 38 3.87 17.02 28.84
CA SER A 38 3.41 18.34 28.35
C SER A 38 2.99 19.26 29.49
N SER A 39 2.50 18.68 30.57
CA SER A 39 2.04 19.42 31.75
C SER A 39 3.13 19.44 32.80
N THR A 40 3.30 20.58 33.45
CA THR A 40 4.17 20.75 34.62
C THR A 40 3.46 20.44 35.93
N CYS A 41 2.13 20.33 35.91
CA CYS A 41 1.28 19.84 36.98
C CYS A 41 0.25 18.83 36.43
N GLY A 42 -0.32 17.99 37.28
CA GLY A 42 -1.37 17.03 36.98
C GLY A 42 -1.00 16.04 35.87
N GLN A 43 -2.04 15.63 35.17
CA GLN A 43 -1.95 14.79 33.98
C GLN A 43 -1.53 15.62 32.76
N GLY A 44 -0.74 15.01 31.90
CA GLY A 44 -0.38 15.55 30.60
C GLY A 44 -0.18 14.44 29.58
N ILE A 45 0.43 14.81 28.46
CA ILE A 45 0.74 13.91 27.35
C ILE A 45 2.25 13.96 27.11
N ARG A 46 2.85 12.79 26.90
CA ARG A 46 4.20 12.67 26.35
C ARG A 46 4.11 12.13 24.93
N ARG A 47 5.01 12.58 24.07
CA ARG A 47 5.07 12.20 22.65
C ARG A 47 6.39 11.49 22.36
N ARG A 48 6.45 10.71 21.30
CA ARG A 48 7.72 10.20 20.75
C ARG A 48 7.65 10.13 19.25
N THR A 49 8.80 10.19 18.61
CA THR A 49 8.92 9.89 17.19
C THR A 49 8.87 8.38 16.97
N VAL A 50 8.30 7.96 15.85
CA VAL A 50 8.23 6.57 15.41
C VAL A 50 8.57 6.58 13.93
N GLU A 51 9.68 5.96 13.57
CA GLU A 51 10.24 6.00 12.22
C GLU A 51 10.29 4.59 11.63
N CYS A 52 10.01 4.49 10.33
CA CYS A 52 10.16 3.24 9.59
C CYS A 52 11.60 3.17 9.07
N MET A 53 12.36 2.16 9.52
CA MET A 53 13.76 1.96 9.12
C MET A 53 13.95 0.65 8.38
N GLY A 54 14.90 0.60 7.44
CA GLY A 54 15.26 -0.61 6.70
C GLY A 54 14.33 -1.00 5.55
N GLY A 55 13.36 -0.15 5.18
CA GLY A 55 12.44 -0.38 4.06
C GLY A 55 11.27 0.61 4.06
N ARG A 56 10.36 0.50 3.08
CA ARG A 56 9.12 1.31 3.04
C ARG A 56 7.90 0.57 3.59
N ASP A 57 7.96 -0.77 3.63
CA ASP A 57 6.91 -1.62 4.15
C ASP A 57 7.10 -1.88 5.64
N CYS A 58 6.64 -0.96 6.47
CA CYS A 58 6.48 -1.18 7.89
C CYS A 58 5.03 -1.55 8.21
N PRO A 59 4.76 -2.71 8.84
CA PRO A 59 3.38 -3.16 9.08
C PRO A 59 2.66 -2.23 10.07
N PHE A 60 1.51 -1.68 9.67
CA PHE A 60 0.71 -0.78 10.52
C PHE A 60 0.30 -1.40 11.85
N THR A 61 0.04 -2.71 11.87
CA THR A 61 -0.30 -3.48 13.08
C THR A 61 0.80 -3.46 14.13
N SER A 62 2.05 -3.29 13.70
CA SER A 62 3.22 -3.23 14.58
C SER A 62 3.64 -1.79 14.90
N LYS A 63 2.92 -0.77 14.40
CA LYS A 63 3.27 0.63 14.62
C LYS A 63 3.16 1.00 16.11
N PRO A 64 4.27 1.40 16.76
CA PRO A 64 4.23 1.83 18.14
C PRO A 64 3.38 3.09 18.33
N ILE A 65 2.72 3.22 19.48
CA ILE A 65 1.97 4.43 19.85
C ILE A 65 2.90 5.66 19.90
N THR A 66 2.44 6.81 19.43
CA THR A 66 3.23 8.06 19.38
C THR A 66 2.93 9.00 20.53
N GLU A 67 1.81 8.82 21.22
CA GLU A 67 1.38 9.63 22.37
C GLU A 67 0.94 8.72 23.52
N ALA A 68 1.21 9.15 24.75
CA ALA A 68 0.76 8.45 25.93
C ALA A 68 0.47 9.45 27.06
N ALA A 69 -0.48 9.12 27.93
CA ALA A 69 -0.70 9.86 29.16
C ALA A 69 0.56 9.81 30.05
N CYS A 70 0.79 10.90 30.78
CA CYS A 70 1.82 11.01 31.81
C CYS A 70 1.30 11.81 32.99
N TYR A 71 1.95 11.65 34.13
CA TYR A 71 1.72 12.48 35.31
C TYR A 71 3.01 13.22 35.63
N SER A 72 2.92 14.53 35.82
CA SER A 72 4.07 15.42 36.07
C SER A 72 4.71 15.20 37.46
N GLY A 73 4.00 14.50 38.36
CA GLY A 73 4.41 14.34 39.76
C GLY A 73 4.00 15.52 40.66
N VAL A 74 3.44 16.59 40.09
CA VAL A 74 3.02 17.80 40.81
C VAL A 74 1.51 17.94 40.69
N PRO A 75 0.71 18.06 41.76
CA PRO A 75 -0.74 18.31 41.64
C PRO A 75 -1.02 19.70 41.03
N CYS A 76 -2.02 19.81 40.14
CA CYS A 76 -2.47 21.12 39.67
C CYS A 76 -3.35 21.79 40.73
N LEU A 77 -3.06 23.05 41.04
CA LEU A 77 -3.95 23.90 41.82
C LEU A 77 -4.91 24.57 40.84
N GLU A 78 -6.20 24.23 40.91
CA GLU A 78 -7.22 24.82 40.05
C GLU A 78 -7.26 26.34 40.24
N GLN A 79 -7.05 27.08 39.14
CA GLN A 79 -7.46 28.47 39.04
C GLN A 79 -8.52 28.55 37.95
N THR A 80 -9.75 28.76 38.41
CA THR A 80 -10.95 28.98 37.61
C THR A 80 -10.80 30.24 36.77
N ALA A 81 -10.51 30.09 35.48
CA ALA A 81 -10.52 31.19 34.53
C ALA A 81 -11.79 31.11 33.67
N GLN A 82 -12.71 32.04 33.90
CA GLN A 82 -13.94 32.24 33.15
C GLN A 82 -13.65 32.49 31.65
N THR A 83 -14.48 31.90 30.80
CA THR A 83 -14.51 32.10 29.35
C THR A 83 -15.30 33.35 28.96
N PRO A 84 -14.76 34.20 28.08
CA PRO A 84 -15.59 35.05 27.21
C PRO A 84 -15.84 34.40 25.85
N GLN A 85 -16.96 34.80 25.25
CA GLN A 85 -17.66 34.19 24.12
C GLN A 85 -17.04 34.40 22.73
N ALA A 86 -17.65 33.69 21.78
CA ALA A 86 -17.28 33.44 20.39
C ALA A 86 -17.44 34.63 19.43
N TRP A 87 -16.69 34.56 18.32
CA TRP A 87 -16.96 35.28 17.07
C TRP A 87 -17.03 34.28 15.90
N THR A 88 -18.08 34.42 15.08
CA THR A 88 -18.42 33.57 13.93
C THR A 88 -17.95 34.15 12.59
N GLN A 89 -17.56 33.23 11.70
CA GLN A 89 -17.56 33.25 10.21
C GLN A 89 -16.76 34.31 9.42
N LEU A 90 -15.91 33.81 8.50
CA LEU A 90 -15.95 34.24 7.10
C LEU A 90 -15.66 33.05 6.17
N ASP A 91 -16.60 32.83 5.26
CA ASP A 91 -16.59 31.88 4.15
C ASP A 91 -15.69 32.35 3.00
N ASN A 92 -15.22 31.42 2.15
CA ASN A 92 -15.53 31.45 0.72
C ASN A 92 -14.98 30.22 -0.04
N ARG A 93 -15.84 29.75 -0.93
CA ARG A 93 -15.89 28.43 -1.58
C ARG A 93 -15.38 28.57 -3.02
N ILE A 94 -14.40 27.76 -3.42
CA ILE A 94 -13.92 27.72 -4.82
C ILE A 94 -14.66 26.61 -5.56
N ASP A 95 -15.44 27.03 -6.57
CA ASP A 95 -16.19 26.22 -7.53
C ASP A 95 -15.38 26.14 -8.84
N TRP A 96 -15.06 24.92 -9.29
CA TRP A 96 -14.37 24.66 -10.56
C TRP A 96 -15.28 23.78 -11.42
N SER A 97 -16.19 24.43 -12.14
CA SER A 97 -17.06 23.83 -13.14
C SER A 97 -16.49 24.02 -14.56
N ASP A 98 -16.71 23.00 -15.39
CA ASP A 98 -16.57 22.90 -16.85
C ASP A 98 -15.23 22.52 -17.50
N ARG A 99 -15.15 21.25 -17.96
CA ARG A 99 -15.20 20.89 -19.40
C ARG A 99 -15.19 19.35 -19.62
N LYS A 100 -16.29 18.84 -20.18
CA LYS A 100 -16.37 17.53 -20.91
C LYS A 100 -16.05 17.76 -22.38
N PHE A 101 -15.57 16.73 -23.10
CA PHE A 101 -15.88 16.32 -24.50
C PHE A 101 -15.01 15.07 -24.79
N LEU A 102 -15.54 13.82 -24.80
CA LEU A 102 -16.04 12.98 -25.93
C LEU A 102 -15.07 12.89 -27.14
N ASP A 103 -14.85 11.80 -27.87
CA ASP A 103 -15.04 10.34 -27.78
C ASP A 103 -14.40 9.74 -29.07
N GLU A 104 -14.20 8.42 -29.07
CA GLU A 104 -14.43 7.46 -30.16
C GLU A 104 -13.32 7.03 -31.16
N SER A 105 -13.13 5.71 -31.14
CA SER A 105 -13.01 4.77 -32.25
C SER A 105 -11.98 4.99 -33.36
N ALA A 106 -10.93 4.16 -33.33
CA ALA A 106 -10.29 3.63 -34.55
C ALA A 106 -10.00 2.13 -34.38
N TYR A 107 -10.95 1.34 -34.86
CA TYR A 107 -10.93 -0.10 -35.09
C TYR A 107 -9.96 -0.48 -36.22
N ASN A 108 -9.15 -1.53 -36.07
CA ASN A 108 -9.29 -2.78 -36.84
C ASN A 108 -8.13 -3.79 -36.66
N PRO A 109 -8.44 -5.11 -36.63
CA PRO A 109 -7.49 -6.22 -36.57
C PRO A 109 -7.33 -6.94 -37.91
N ILE A 110 -6.12 -7.41 -38.30
CA ILE A 110 -5.96 -8.34 -39.45
C ILE A 110 -4.80 -9.36 -39.24
N GLU A 111 -5.19 -10.64 -39.37
CA GLU A 111 -4.56 -11.87 -39.88
C GLU A 111 -3.29 -12.52 -39.29
N SER A 112 -3.53 -13.68 -38.67
CA SER A 112 -3.15 -15.04 -39.13
C SER A 112 -1.77 -15.22 -39.75
N ASN A 113 -0.86 -15.84 -38.97
CA ASN A 113 0.09 -16.82 -39.49
C ASN A 113 0.25 -17.94 -38.46
N GLY A 114 -0.07 -19.16 -38.91
CA GLY A 114 -0.30 -20.34 -38.06
C GLY A 114 0.91 -20.80 -37.28
N HIS A 115 0.72 -21.73 -36.33
CA HIS A 115 1.73 -22.61 -35.74
C HIS A 115 1.06 -23.58 -34.75
N SER A 116 1.61 -24.79 -34.65
CA SER A 116 1.22 -25.83 -33.69
C SER A 116 0.99 -25.29 -32.27
N PRO A 117 0.01 -25.84 -31.53
CA PRO A 117 -0.28 -25.42 -30.17
C PRO A 117 0.95 -25.59 -29.29
N ARG A 118 1.31 -24.54 -28.58
CA ARG A 118 2.44 -24.52 -27.65
C ARG A 118 2.01 -23.93 -26.32
N LEU A 119 2.64 -24.39 -25.25
CA LEU A 119 2.51 -23.75 -23.95
C LEU A 119 3.15 -22.36 -24.01
N VAL A 120 2.32 -21.33 -23.93
CA VAL A 120 2.76 -19.94 -23.80
C VAL A 120 2.62 -19.54 -22.34
N LEU A 121 3.73 -19.11 -21.77
CA LEU A 121 3.80 -18.64 -20.39
C LEU A 121 3.34 -17.18 -20.30
N SER A 122 2.50 -16.87 -19.31
CA SER A 122 2.29 -15.49 -18.91
C SER A 122 3.59 -14.90 -18.35
N PRO A 123 3.72 -13.57 -18.31
CA PRO A 123 4.65 -12.93 -17.40
C PRO A 123 4.43 -13.43 -15.97
N TRP A 124 5.50 -13.41 -15.17
CA TRP A 124 5.37 -13.63 -13.74
C TRP A 124 4.44 -12.59 -13.12
N SER A 125 3.63 -13.02 -12.15
CA SER A 125 2.91 -12.11 -11.28
C SER A 125 3.89 -11.22 -10.53
N GLU A 126 3.39 -10.12 -9.99
CA GLU A 126 4.09 -9.44 -8.91
C GLU A 126 4.42 -10.42 -7.77
N CYS A 127 5.50 -10.14 -7.05
CA CYS A 127 5.91 -10.94 -5.92
C CYS A 127 4.81 -10.92 -4.84
N SER A 128 4.55 -12.05 -4.19
CA SER A 128 3.52 -12.16 -3.15
C SER A 128 3.75 -11.26 -1.94
N THR A 129 4.97 -10.78 -1.76
CA THR A 129 5.35 -9.79 -0.76
C THR A 129 5.83 -8.52 -1.45
N THR A 130 5.57 -7.37 -0.86
CA THR A 130 6.10 -6.08 -1.34
C THR A 130 7.54 -5.82 -0.88
N CYS A 131 8.01 -6.58 0.11
CA CYS A 131 9.37 -6.56 0.63
C CYS A 131 9.83 -7.98 1.04
N GLY A 132 11.15 -8.20 1.06
CA GLY A 132 11.74 -9.45 1.51
C GLY A 132 11.45 -10.64 0.58
N PRO A 133 11.64 -11.87 1.07
CA PRO A 133 11.40 -13.07 0.29
C PRO A 133 9.90 -13.30 0.09
N GLY A 134 9.54 -13.73 -1.11
CA GLY A 134 8.17 -14.05 -1.49
C GLY A 134 8.14 -15.11 -2.58
N VAL A 135 6.96 -15.28 -3.17
CA VAL A 135 6.69 -16.24 -4.24
C VAL A 135 5.95 -15.53 -5.36
N GLN A 136 6.36 -15.78 -6.60
CA GLN A 136 5.66 -15.30 -7.79
C GLN A 136 5.13 -16.48 -8.60
N THR A 137 4.01 -16.26 -9.28
CA THR A 137 3.28 -17.29 -10.01
C THR A 137 3.05 -16.87 -11.46
N ARG A 138 2.97 -17.84 -12.36
CA ARG A 138 2.60 -17.60 -13.75
C ARG A 138 1.75 -18.75 -14.27
N THR A 139 0.93 -18.46 -15.26
CA THR A 139 0.10 -19.47 -15.93
C THR A 139 0.74 -19.89 -17.24
N ALA A 140 0.44 -21.11 -17.66
CA ALA A 140 0.79 -21.62 -18.98
C ALA A 140 -0.53 -21.88 -19.72
N GLU A 141 -0.72 -21.25 -20.87
CA GLU A 141 -1.90 -21.46 -21.69
C GLU A 141 -1.49 -22.15 -22.99
N CYS A 142 -2.28 -23.15 -23.40
CA CYS A 142 -2.05 -23.88 -24.65
C CYS A 142 -2.57 -23.02 -25.80
N MET A 143 -1.67 -22.31 -26.47
CA MET A 143 -2.02 -21.40 -27.55
C MET A 143 -1.56 -21.94 -28.90
N ALA A 144 -2.48 -22.05 -29.85
CA ALA A 144 -2.14 -22.21 -31.27
C ALA A 144 -2.09 -20.84 -31.95
N ALA A 145 -1.16 -20.64 -32.88
CA ALA A 145 -1.09 -19.38 -33.62
C ALA A 145 -2.16 -19.31 -34.71
#